data_AF-A0A537Q0Y3-F1
#
_entry.id   AF-A0A537Q0Y3-F1
#
_cell.length_a   1.000
_cell.length_b   1.000
_cell.length_c   1.000
_cell.angle_alpha   90.00
_cell.angle_beta   90.00
_cell.angle_gamma   90.00
#
_symmetry.space_group_name_H-M   'P 1'
#
loop_
_entity.id
_entity.type
_entity.pdbx_description
1 polymer ?
#
loop_
_entity_poly.entity_id
_entity_poly.type
_entity_poly.pdbx_seq_one_letter_code
_entity_poly.pdbx_strand_id
1 'polypeptide(L)'
;MIMHIIDRRLNPGSKSLENRQRFLRRAKALVRGAVKKSSQDRDIKDVLEGGEVSIPLDGMNEPRFRREGGTRDMVLPGNKKFVEGDILPRSGEKSGGKPRDPGEGDSEDAFRFVLSRDEFVDLFLDDLELPDLAKRKLAEAESEGVQRAGYATSGSPANISISRTASRALARRVALRRPRLAAIEKLESELAECNEARRAELIAELEALKAKARRIPYIDPIDIRYRRFETVPKPVAQAVMFCLMDVSGSMSEHMKDLAKRFYMLLYVFLKRRYRHVEIVFIRHTDRAEEVDEETFFHGPASGGTLVSSALQAMHDIVRSRFRPADWNIYAAQASDGDNSISDGEVAGRLLTDMILPVSQFFAYLEVGEAGGYTFDMPDSALWTLYERLRAGGAPLSMRKVSERSEIFPVFHDLFHRRGKQEKTAP
;
A
#
# COMPACT_ATOMS: atom_id res chain seq x y z
N MET A 1 -9.48 4.26 -1.52
CA MET A 1 -10.87 3.78 -1.28
C MET A 1 -11.34 3.11 -2.57
N ILE A 2 -12.18 2.06 -2.57
CA ILE A 2 -12.57 1.41 -3.85
C ILE A 2 -13.59 2.31 -4.57
N MET A 3 -13.21 2.85 -5.72
CA MET A 3 -14.09 3.69 -6.55
C MET A 3 -15.30 2.87 -7.04
N HIS A 4 -16.50 3.30 -6.70
CA HIS A 4 -17.76 2.68 -7.14
C HIS A 4 -18.34 3.47 -8.32
N ILE A 5 -18.10 2.99 -9.54
CA ILE A 5 -18.78 3.53 -10.73
C ILE A 5 -20.24 3.07 -10.68
N ILE A 6 -21.15 3.99 -10.36
CA ILE A 6 -22.59 3.73 -10.35
C ILE A 6 -23.14 3.97 -11.76
N ASP A 7 -23.36 2.88 -12.50
CA ASP A 7 -24.09 2.94 -13.77
C ASP A 7 -25.59 3.18 -13.50
N ARG A 8 -26.09 4.36 -13.89
CA ARG A 8 -27.49 4.77 -13.69
C ARG A 8 -28.41 4.38 -14.86
N ARG A 9 -27.92 3.67 -15.88
CA ARG A 9 -28.75 3.26 -17.02
C ARG A 9 -29.82 2.27 -16.55
N LEU A 10 -31.07 2.47 -17.00
CA LEU A 10 -32.17 1.51 -16.82
C LEU A 10 -31.73 0.20 -17.46
N ASN A 11 -31.39 -0.78 -16.65
CA ASN A 11 -30.81 -2.04 -17.10
C ASN A 11 -31.94 -2.90 -17.69
N PRO A 12 -32.06 -3.04 -19.04
CA PRO A 12 -33.05 -3.95 -19.58
C PRO A 12 -32.56 -5.36 -19.22
N GLY A 13 -33.36 -6.09 -18.45
CA GLY A 13 -32.93 -7.26 -17.69
C GLY A 13 -32.05 -8.27 -18.43
N SER A 14 -31.25 -9.00 -17.65
CA SER A 14 -30.55 -10.25 -17.99
C SER A 14 -29.28 -10.20 -18.88
N LYS A 15 -28.50 -9.11 -18.90
CA LYS A 15 -27.12 -9.20 -19.42
C LYS A 15 -26.17 -9.76 -18.35
N SER A 16 -25.54 -10.91 -18.66
CA SER A 16 -24.53 -11.62 -17.85
C SER A 16 -23.63 -10.70 -17.01
N LEU A 17 -23.47 -11.01 -15.73
CA LEU A 17 -22.59 -10.29 -14.79
C LEU A 17 -21.18 -10.10 -15.36
N GLU A 18 -20.68 -11.06 -16.14
CA GLU A 18 -19.37 -11.02 -16.77
C GLU A 18 -19.26 -9.90 -17.81
N ASN A 19 -20.30 -9.68 -18.61
CA ASN A 19 -20.31 -8.61 -19.61
C ASN A 19 -20.32 -7.23 -18.94
N ARG A 20 -21.08 -7.08 -17.84
CA ARG A 20 -21.07 -5.87 -17.03
C ARG A 20 -19.69 -5.61 -16.42
N GLN A 21 -19.04 -6.64 -15.87
CA GLN A 21 -17.67 -6.52 -15.35
C GLN A 21 -16.67 -6.12 -16.45
N ARG A 22 -16.77 -6.70 -17.65
CA ARG A 22 -15.93 -6.32 -18.80
C ARG A 22 -16.16 -4.88 -19.25
N PHE A 23 -17.42 -4.42 -19.26
CA PHE A 23 -17.76 -3.03 -19.54
C PHE A 23 -17.18 -2.08 -18.49
N LEU A 24 -17.41 -2.34 -17.20
CA LEU A 24 -16.87 -1.52 -16.11
C LEU A 24 -15.34 -1.46 -16.14
N ARG A 25 -14.67 -2.57 -16.46
CA ARG A 25 -13.21 -2.59 -16.61
C ARG A 25 -12.72 -1.72 -17.77
N ARG A 26 -13.40 -1.76 -18.93
CA ARG A 26 -13.08 -0.89 -20.08
C ARG A 26 -13.35 0.58 -19.77
N ALA A 27 -14.50 0.89 -19.16
CA ALA A 27 -14.84 2.24 -18.73
C ALA A 27 -13.80 2.79 -17.75
N LYS A 28 -13.41 2.01 -16.73
CA LYS A 28 -12.35 2.39 -15.79
C LYS A 28 -11.02 2.67 -16.50
N ALA A 29 -10.64 1.84 -17.48
CA ALA A 29 -9.41 2.06 -18.25
C ALA A 29 -9.46 3.34 -19.09
N LEU A 30 -10.60 3.65 -19.72
CA LEU A 30 -10.80 4.88 -20.49
C LEU A 30 -10.79 6.11 -19.59
N VAL A 31 -11.46 6.06 -18.43
CA VAL A 31 -11.44 7.13 -17.42
C VAL A 31 -9.99 7.39 -16.97
N ARG A 32 -9.23 6.34 -16.62
CA ARG A 32 -7.82 6.48 -16.25
C ARG A 32 -6.98 7.10 -17.35
N GLY A 33 -7.15 6.64 -18.59
CA GLY A 33 -6.43 7.18 -19.75
C GLY A 33 -6.76 8.66 -20.00
N ALA A 34 -8.03 9.04 -19.84
CA ALA A 34 -8.47 10.43 -19.98
C ALA A 34 -7.97 11.32 -18.84
N VAL A 35 -7.97 10.84 -17.59
CA VAL A 35 -7.36 11.51 -16.43
C VAL A 35 -5.86 11.73 -16.67
N LYS A 36 -5.14 10.71 -17.15
CA LYS A 36 -3.71 10.82 -17.45
C LYS A 36 -3.42 11.89 -18.51
N LYS A 37 -4.15 11.88 -19.62
CA LYS A 37 -4.02 12.90 -20.68
C LYS A 37 -4.35 14.30 -20.14
N SER A 38 -5.48 14.43 -19.44
CA SER A 38 -5.90 15.70 -18.86
C SER A 38 -4.93 16.23 -17.80
N SER A 39 -4.18 15.36 -17.12
CA SER A 39 -3.21 15.78 -16.11
C SER A 39 -1.89 16.26 -16.72
N GLN A 40 -1.57 15.93 -17.97
CA GLN A 40 -0.37 16.42 -18.65
C GLN A 40 -0.53 17.89 -19.07
N ASP A 41 -1.76 18.28 -19.39
CA ASP A 41 -2.08 19.62 -19.89
C ASP A 41 -2.52 20.62 -18.80
N ARG A 42 -2.70 20.17 -17.54
CA ARG A 42 -3.20 21.01 -16.43
C ARG A 42 -2.13 21.38 -15.42
N ASP A 43 -2.25 22.60 -14.89
CA ASP A 43 -1.46 23.05 -13.76
C ASP A 43 -1.85 22.32 -12.46
N ILE A 44 -0.86 22.01 -11.62
CA ILE A 44 -1.05 21.25 -10.36
C ILE A 44 -2.08 21.88 -9.41
N LYS A 45 -2.26 23.21 -9.44
CA LYS A 45 -3.27 23.89 -8.62
C LYS A 45 -4.69 23.48 -9.03
N ASP A 46 -4.93 23.35 -10.34
CA ASP A 46 -6.23 22.97 -10.91
C ASP A 46 -6.51 21.48 -10.70
N VAL A 47 -5.47 20.65 -10.64
CA VAL A 47 -5.58 19.21 -10.31
C VAL A 47 -6.09 19.00 -8.87
N LEU A 48 -5.78 19.92 -7.95
CA LEU A 48 -6.22 19.86 -6.56
C LEU A 48 -7.64 20.43 -6.34
N GLU A 49 -8.27 21.02 -7.35
CA GLU A 49 -9.64 21.55 -7.25
C GLU A 49 -10.71 20.59 -7.82
N GLY A 50 -10.29 19.53 -8.52
CA GLY A 50 -11.19 18.62 -9.23
C GLY A 50 -11.54 19.16 -10.63
N GLY A 51 -12.28 18.40 -11.43
CA GLY A 51 -12.69 18.91 -12.73
C GLY A 51 -13.41 17.94 -13.66
N GLU A 52 -13.83 18.50 -14.79
CA GLU A 52 -14.49 17.75 -15.86
C GLU A 52 -13.46 17.01 -16.72
N VAL A 53 -13.64 15.71 -16.87
CA VAL A 53 -12.85 14.87 -17.79
C VAL A 53 -13.78 14.39 -18.90
N SER A 54 -13.44 14.75 -20.14
CA SER A 54 -14.18 14.29 -21.32
C SER A 54 -13.59 12.97 -21.82
N ILE A 55 -14.44 11.96 -22.02
CA ILE A 55 -14.04 10.65 -22.53
C ILE A 55 -14.64 10.49 -23.93
N PRO A 56 -13.80 10.24 -24.96
CA PRO A 56 -14.30 9.92 -26.28
C PRO A 56 -15.08 8.60 -26.25
N LEU A 57 -16.21 8.56 -26.97
CA LEU A 57 -17.13 7.43 -27.04
C LEU A 57 -16.54 6.19 -27.74
N ASP A 58 -15.48 6.38 -28.52
CA ASP A 58 -14.78 5.31 -29.22
C ASP A 58 -14.22 4.26 -28.25
N GLY A 59 -14.79 3.05 -28.32
CA GLY A 59 -14.42 1.90 -27.48
C GLY A 59 -15.44 1.52 -26.40
N MET A 60 -16.47 2.33 -26.17
CA MET A 60 -17.58 2.01 -25.24
C MET A 60 -18.66 1.12 -25.86
N ASN A 61 -18.59 0.89 -27.17
CA ASN A 61 -19.55 0.08 -27.90
C ASN A 61 -19.42 -1.42 -27.54
N GLU A 62 -20.57 -2.04 -27.25
CA GLU A 62 -20.66 -3.49 -27.08
C GLU A 62 -20.78 -4.16 -28.45
N PRO A 63 -19.98 -5.20 -28.76
CA PRO A 63 -20.21 -6.02 -29.93
C PRO A 63 -21.61 -6.63 -29.86
N ARG A 64 -22.44 -6.34 -30.85
CA ARG A 64 -23.78 -6.94 -30.97
C ARG A 64 -23.72 -8.03 -32.02
N PHE A 65 -23.94 -9.26 -31.59
CA PHE A 65 -24.19 -10.35 -32.53
C PHE A 65 -25.62 -10.22 -33.04
N ARG A 66 -25.76 -9.86 -34.32
CA ARG A 66 -27.04 -9.92 -35.01
C ARG A 66 -27.25 -11.37 -35.44
N ARG A 67 -28.14 -12.08 -34.78
CA ARG A 67 -28.66 -13.36 -35.30
C ARG A 67 -29.82 -13.00 -36.21
N GLU A 68 -29.71 -13.29 -37.50
CA GLU A 68 -30.90 -13.42 -38.33
C GLU A 68 -31.61 -14.70 -37.86
N GLY A 69 -32.81 -14.58 -37.30
CA GLY A 69 -33.54 -15.72 -36.74
C GLY A 69 -34.01 -16.72 -37.81
N GLY A 70 -34.23 -17.98 -37.40
CA GLY A 70 -34.80 -19.06 -38.21
C GLY A 70 -33.81 -20.20 -38.52
N THR A 71 -34.34 -21.36 -38.90
CA THR A 71 -33.54 -22.47 -39.44
C THR A 71 -33.30 -22.17 -40.92
N ARG A 72 -32.04 -21.92 -41.30
CA ARG A 72 -31.65 -21.67 -42.69
C ARG A 72 -30.69 -22.75 -43.14
N ASP A 73 -31.14 -23.56 -44.09
CA ASP A 73 -30.24 -24.37 -44.90
C ASP A 73 -29.71 -23.50 -46.03
N MET A 74 -28.41 -23.16 -45.95
CA MET A 74 -27.71 -22.45 -47.00
C MET A 74 -26.53 -23.30 -47.47
N VAL A 75 -26.52 -23.63 -48.75
CA VAL A 75 -25.38 -24.29 -49.38
C VAL A 75 -24.34 -23.22 -49.68
N LEU A 76 -23.30 -23.14 -48.86
CA LEU A 76 -22.16 -22.27 -49.10
C LEU A 76 -21.28 -22.92 -50.18
N PRO A 77 -21.13 -22.32 -51.38
CA PRO A 77 -20.18 -22.83 -52.35
C PRO A 77 -18.79 -22.70 -51.73
N GLY A 78 -18.03 -23.80 -51.70
CA GLY A 78 -16.69 -23.84 -51.10
C GLY A 78 -15.80 -22.71 -51.61
N ASN A 79 -14.89 -22.25 -50.75
CA ASN A 79 -13.97 -21.16 -51.04
C ASN A 79 -13.10 -21.51 -52.27
N LYS A 80 -13.29 -20.78 -53.37
CA LYS A 80 -12.50 -20.92 -54.61
C LYS A 80 -11.50 -19.77 -54.82
N LYS A 81 -11.51 -18.75 -53.97
CA LYS A 81 -10.86 -17.45 -54.25
C LYS A 81 -9.85 -17.00 -53.20
N PHE A 82 -9.97 -17.43 -51.95
CA PHE A 82 -9.13 -16.94 -50.86
C PHE A 82 -8.21 -18.05 -50.36
N VAL A 83 -6.97 -17.70 -50.02
CA VAL A 83 -6.00 -18.59 -49.38
C VAL A 83 -5.86 -18.19 -47.90
N GLU A 84 -5.36 -19.11 -47.07
CA GLU A 84 -5.10 -18.84 -45.65
C GLU A 84 -4.16 -17.63 -45.50
N GLY A 85 -4.64 -16.57 -44.84
CA GLY A 85 -3.94 -15.29 -44.68
C GLY A 85 -4.61 -14.10 -45.37
N ASP A 86 -5.55 -14.34 -46.29
CA ASP A 86 -6.25 -13.26 -47.01
C ASP A 86 -7.29 -12.53 -46.13
N ILE A 87 -7.34 -11.21 -46.25
CA ILE A 87 -8.31 -10.36 -45.56
C ILE A 87 -9.61 -10.32 -46.39
N LEU A 88 -10.69 -10.85 -45.81
CA LEU A 88 -12.00 -10.81 -46.44
C LEU A 88 -12.59 -9.39 -46.45
N PRO A 89 -13.07 -8.88 -47.60
CA PRO A 89 -13.80 -7.63 -47.64
C PRO A 89 -15.13 -7.77 -46.86
N ARG A 90 -15.46 -6.80 -46.01
CA ARG A 90 -16.74 -6.79 -45.29
C ARG A 90 -17.89 -6.69 -46.28
N SER A 91 -18.77 -7.68 -46.30
CA SER A 91 -19.99 -7.65 -47.11
C SER A 91 -20.96 -6.60 -46.56
N GLY A 92 -21.16 -5.50 -47.27
CA GLY A 92 -22.21 -4.53 -46.94
C GLY A 92 -21.96 -3.07 -47.28
N GLU A 93 -21.17 -2.73 -48.30
CA GLU A 93 -21.17 -1.36 -48.85
C GLU A 93 -22.28 -1.23 -49.89
N LYS A 94 -23.54 -1.15 -49.42
CA LYS A 94 -24.59 -0.53 -50.22
C LYS A 94 -24.44 0.97 -50.08
N SER A 95 -23.75 1.54 -51.06
CA SER A 95 -23.89 2.93 -51.47
C SER A 95 -25.38 3.27 -51.58
N GLY A 96 -25.81 4.19 -50.74
CA GLY A 96 -27.19 4.63 -50.56
C GLY A 96 -27.24 5.80 -49.57
N GLY A 97 -26.28 6.71 -49.68
CA GLY A 97 -26.28 7.97 -48.94
C GLY A 97 -27.37 8.88 -49.50
N LYS A 98 -28.51 8.95 -48.83
CA LYS A 98 -29.41 10.10 -48.91
C LYS A 98 -28.62 11.33 -48.44
N PRO A 99 -28.78 12.53 -49.04
CA PRO A 99 -28.18 13.73 -48.49
C PRO A 99 -28.76 13.92 -47.08
N ARG A 100 -27.89 13.94 -46.06
CA ARG A 100 -28.31 14.34 -44.71
C ARG A 100 -28.56 15.84 -44.74
N ASP A 101 -29.74 16.26 -44.31
CA ASP A 101 -30.03 17.67 -44.05
C ASP A 101 -29.06 18.23 -42.99
N PRO A 102 -28.71 19.53 -43.06
CA PRO A 102 -27.91 20.19 -42.03
C PRO A 102 -28.72 20.21 -40.72
N GLY A 103 -28.39 19.34 -39.77
CA GLY A 103 -29.06 19.27 -38.47
C GLY A 103 -29.08 17.89 -37.81
N GLU A 104 -28.85 16.80 -38.56
CA GLU A 104 -28.73 15.43 -38.01
C GLU A 104 -27.28 14.92 -38.11
N GLY A 105 -26.36 15.70 -37.56
CA GLY A 105 -25.13 15.17 -37.01
C GLY A 105 -25.34 15.10 -35.51
N ASP A 106 -25.81 13.98 -34.98
CA ASP A 106 -25.58 13.66 -33.58
C ASP A 106 -24.08 13.42 -33.48
N SER A 107 -23.33 14.52 -33.35
CA SER A 107 -21.95 14.47 -32.89
C SER A 107 -22.06 13.84 -31.51
N GLU A 108 -21.88 12.53 -31.46
CA GLU A 108 -21.94 11.70 -30.27
C GLU A 108 -21.22 12.44 -29.12
N ASP A 109 -22.00 13.06 -28.23
CA ASP A 109 -21.49 14.00 -27.25
C ASP A 109 -20.48 13.26 -26.35
N ALA A 110 -19.23 13.73 -26.36
CA ALA A 110 -18.18 13.17 -25.54
C ALA A 110 -18.62 13.21 -24.06
N PHE A 111 -18.61 12.07 -23.38
CA PHE A 111 -19.09 11.99 -22.00
C PHE A 111 -18.21 12.82 -21.08
N ARG A 112 -18.78 13.83 -20.44
CA ARG A 112 -18.10 14.62 -19.41
C ARG A 112 -18.38 14.02 -18.04
N PHE A 113 -17.31 13.62 -17.35
CA PHE A 113 -17.36 13.18 -15.97
C PHE A 113 -16.87 14.32 -15.07
N VAL A 114 -17.70 14.74 -14.13
CA VAL A 114 -17.26 15.62 -13.04
C VAL A 114 -16.64 14.72 -11.98
N LEU A 115 -15.31 14.79 -11.81
CA LEU A 115 -14.60 14.06 -10.76
C LEU A 115 -14.34 15.00 -9.58
N SER A 116 -14.57 14.49 -8.37
CA SER A 116 -14.09 15.17 -7.16
C SER A 116 -12.56 15.16 -7.10
N ARG A 117 -11.98 16.11 -6.35
CA ARG A 117 -10.53 16.15 -6.08
C ARG A 117 -10.00 14.80 -5.62
N ASP A 118 -10.68 14.19 -4.65
CA ASP A 118 -10.20 12.95 -4.04
C ASP A 118 -10.25 11.77 -5.01
N GLU A 119 -11.28 11.70 -5.87
CA GLU A 119 -11.39 10.66 -6.89
C GLU A 119 -10.36 10.83 -8.01
N PHE A 120 -10.09 12.07 -8.42
CA PHE A 120 -9.05 12.36 -9.40
C PHE A 120 -7.68 11.91 -8.90
N VAL A 121 -7.33 12.29 -7.66
CA VAL A 121 -6.07 11.90 -7.02
C VAL A 121 -5.99 10.38 -6.84
N ASP A 122 -7.05 9.72 -6.37
CA ASP A 122 -7.06 8.27 -6.19
C ASP A 122 -6.88 7.54 -7.52
N LEU A 123 -7.54 8.00 -8.60
CA LEU A 123 -7.40 7.43 -9.94
C LEU A 123 -6.01 7.63 -10.53
N PHE A 124 -5.41 8.80 -10.29
CA PHE A 124 -4.07 9.13 -10.73
C PHE A 124 -3.01 8.28 -10.01
N LEU A 125 -3.14 8.11 -8.69
CA LEU A 125 -2.18 7.37 -7.86
C LEU A 125 -2.34 5.84 -7.92
N ASP A 126 -3.44 5.32 -8.49
CA ASP A 126 -3.74 3.88 -8.52
C ASP A 126 -2.67 3.05 -9.23
N ASP A 127 -2.02 3.64 -10.24
CA ASP A 127 -0.99 2.99 -11.06
C ASP A 127 0.46 3.28 -10.57
N LEU A 128 0.61 3.95 -9.42
CA LEU A 128 1.90 4.25 -8.81
C LEU A 128 2.19 3.32 -7.62
N GLU A 129 3.44 2.86 -7.51
CA GLU A 129 3.94 2.10 -6.36
C GLU A 129 5.43 2.36 -6.13
N LEU A 130 5.86 2.25 -4.88
CA LEU A 130 7.28 2.23 -4.54
C LEU A 130 7.96 1.03 -5.22
N PRO A 131 9.01 1.26 -6.04
CA PRO A 131 9.74 0.19 -6.70
C PRO A 131 10.37 -0.78 -5.70
N ASP A 132 10.55 -2.03 -6.13
CA ASP A 132 11.31 -3.06 -5.41
C ASP A 132 11.14 -3.03 -3.89
N LEU A 133 9.88 -3.17 -3.44
CA LEU A 133 9.56 -3.48 -2.05
C LEU A 133 10.09 -4.91 -1.76
N ALA A 134 11.41 -5.02 -1.61
CA ALA A 134 12.19 -6.25 -1.68
C ALA A 134 12.29 -6.94 -0.33
N LYS A 135 12.23 -6.18 0.78
CA LYS A 135 12.12 -6.74 2.14
C LYS A 135 10.67 -7.12 2.42
N ARG A 136 10.15 -7.96 1.53
CA ARG A 136 8.96 -8.81 1.68
C ARG A 136 9.28 -10.13 2.37
N LYS A 137 10.47 -10.28 2.97
CA LYS A 137 10.72 -11.41 3.87
C LYS A 137 9.72 -11.25 5.02
N LEU A 138 8.64 -12.04 4.96
CA LEU A 138 7.44 -12.06 5.82
C LEU A 138 6.27 -11.14 5.42
N ALA A 139 6.07 -10.83 4.13
CA ALA A 139 4.88 -10.08 3.68
C ALA A 139 3.64 -10.93 3.33
N GLU A 140 3.74 -12.27 3.32
CA GLU A 140 2.58 -13.16 3.14
C GLU A 140 2.19 -13.94 4.40
N ALA A 141 3.05 -13.96 5.41
CA ALA A 141 2.64 -14.36 6.74
C ALA A 141 2.34 -13.09 7.51
N GLU A 142 1.07 -12.83 7.79
CA GLU A 142 0.75 -12.14 9.03
C GLU A 142 1.59 -12.85 10.11
N SER A 143 2.65 -12.21 10.61
CA SER A 143 3.33 -12.77 11.78
C SER A 143 2.31 -12.64 12.89
N GLU A 144 1.60 -13.73 13.15
CA GLU A 144 0.55 -13.78 14.15
C GLU A 144 1.21 -13.53 15.51
N GLY A 145 1.09 -12.31 16.00
CA GLY A 145 1.45 -11.98 17.36
C GLY A 145 0.43 -12.63 18.28
N VAL A 146 0.84 -13.64 19.02
CA VAL A 146 0.00 -14.24 20.05
C VAL A 146 -0.09 -13.25 21.23
N GLN A 147 -1.24 -12.59 21.38
CA GLN A 147 -1.52 -11.74 22.53
C GLN A 147 -2.43 -12.47 23.52
N ARG A 148 -2.17 -12.28 24.81
CA ARG A 148 -3.01 -12.85 25.87
C ARG A 148 -4.34 -12.11 25.95
N ALA A 149 -5.42 -12.78 25.55
CA ALA A 149 -6.80 -12.27 25.50
C ALA A 149 -7.66 -12.67 26.70
N GLY A 150 -7.06 -13.27 27.74
CA GLY A 150 -7.74 -13.60 29.00
C GLY A 150 -7.79 -15.10 29.29
N TYR A 151 -8.97 -15.60 29.68
CA TYR A 151 -9.18 -17.00 30.06
C TYR A 151 -10.44 -17.58 29.38
N ALA A 152 -10.37 -18.85 28.99
CA ALA A 152 -11.47 -19.63 28.43
C ALA A 152 -11.81 -20.84 29.31
N THR A 153 -13.02 -21.38 29.15
CA THR A 153 -13.49 -22.61 29.82
C THR A 153 -12.96 -23.89 29.17
N SER A 154 -12.56 -23.82 27.90
CA SER A 154 -11.97 -24.91 27.12
C SER A 154 -10.68 -24.45 26.43
N GLY A 155 -9.77 -25.39 26.14
CA GLY A 155 -8.50 -25.12 25.49
C GLY A 155 -7.52 -26.30 25.57
N SER A 156 -6.33 -26.14 25.00
CA SER A 156 -5.26 -27.14 25.10
C SER A 156 -4.79 -27.29 26.55
N PRO A 157 -4.54 -28.53 27.06
CA PRO A 157 -4.01 -28.77 28.40
C PRO A 157 -2.75 -27.96 28.74
N ALA A 158 -1.91 -27.67 27.74
CA ALA A 158 -0.71 -26.83 27.91
C ALA A 158 -1.02 -25.40 28.38
N ASN A 159 -2.22 -24.89 28.07
CA ASN A 159 -2.65 -23.55 28.42
C ASN A 159 -3.40 -23.47 29.76
N ILE A 160 -3.52 -24.57 30.52
CA ILE A 160 -4.24 -24.55 31.81
C ILE A 160 -3.62 -23.53 32.77
N SER A 161 -4.47 -22.66 33.30
CA SER A 161 -4.13 -21.74 34.37
C SER A 161 -4.36 -22.42 35.71
N ILE A 162 -3.30 -23.01 36.27
CA ILE A 162 -3.35 -23.74 37.55
C ILE A 162 -3.88 -22.85 38.68
N SER A 163 -3.34 -21.64 38.84
CA SER A 163 -3.74 -20.70 39.90
C SER A 163 -5.23 -20.37 39.86
N ARG A 164 -5.74 -20.02 38.67
CA ARG A 164 -7.15 -19.67 38.48
C ARG A 164 -8.08 -20.88 38.65
N THR A 165 -7.66 -22.05 38.16
CA THR A 165 -8.41 -23.32 38.32
C THR A 165 -8.51 -23.71 39.79
N ALA A 166 -7.39 -23.67 40.53
CA ALA A 166 -7.35 -23.96 41.96
C ALA A 166 -8.20 -22.97 42.77
N SER A 167 -8.16 -21.68 42.43
CA SER A 167 -8.98 -20.64 43.06
C SER A 167 -10.48 -20.89 42.85
N ARG A 168 -10.91 -21.25 41.62
CA ARG A 168 -12.33 -21.60 41.35
C ARG A 168 -12.76 -22.88 42.07
N ALA A 169 -11.91 -23.90 42.05
CA ALA A 169 -12.17 -25.16 42.75
C ALA A 169 -12.27 -24.96 44.28
N LEU A 170 -11.46 -24.07 44.86
CA LEU A 170 -11.58 -23.69 46.26
C LEU A 170 -12.90 -22.96 46.52
N ALA A 171 -13.25 -21.95 45.72
CA ALA A 171 -14.49 -21.20 45.88
C ALA A 171 -15.72 -22.13 45.80
N ARG A 172 -15.76 -23.06 44.83
CA ARG A 172 -16.82 -24.07 44.70
C ARG A 172 -16.90 -24.98 45.92
N ARG A 173 -15.76 -25.49 46.41
CA ARG A 173 -15.73 -26.36 47.59
C ARG A 173 -16.20 -25.65 48.86
N VAL A 174 -15.87 -24.37 49.01
CA VAL A 174 -16.36 -23.54 50.12
C VAL A 174 -17.86 -23.33 50.00
N ALA A 175 -18.37 -22.97 48.81
CA ALA A 175 -19.79 -22.76 48.56
C ALA A 175 -20.62 -24.03 48.80
N LEU A 176 -20.15 -25.20 48.34
CA LEU A 176 -20.80 -26.49 48.53
C LEU A 176 -20.54 -27.11 49.91
N ARG A 177 -19.80 -26.41 50.78
CA ARG A 177 -19.42 -26.85 52.13
C ARG A 177 -18.82 -28.26 52.13
N ARG A 178 -17.83 -28.49 51.26
CA ARG A 178 -17.10 -29.76 51.23
C ARG A 178 -16.41 -29.97 52.59
N PRO A 179 -16.56 -31.13 53.22
CA PRO A 179 -15.85 -31.46 54.46
C PRO A 179 -14.33 -31.33 54.26
N ARG A 180 -13.63 -30.74 55.24
CA ARG A 180 -12.16 -30.67 55.25
C ARG A 180 -11.60 -32.04 55.65
N LEU A 181 -10.44 -32.40 55.09
CA LEU A 181 -9.74 -33.64 55.44
C LEU A 181 -9.48 -33.72 56.96
N ALA A 182 -8.98 -32.65 57.56
CA ALA A 182 -8.75 -32.56 59.01
C ALA A 182 -10.00 -32.84 59.86
N ALA A 183 -11.21 -32.50 59.38
CA ALA A 183 -12.43 -32.79 60.11
C ALA A 183 -12.80 -34.28 60.04
N ILE A 184 -12.52 -34.94 58.91
CA ILE A 184 -12.72 -36.38 58.74
C ILE A 184 -11.69 -37.15 59.57
N GLU A 185 -10.42 -36.75 59.51
CA GLU A 185 -9.32 -37.35 60.29
C GLU A 185 -9.58 -37.23 61.80
N LYS A 186 -10.09 -36.09 62.27
CA LYS A 186 -10.46 -35.91 63.67
C LYS A 186 -11.57 -36.87 64.10
N LEU A 187 -12.61 -37.03 63.28
CA LEU A 187 -13.69 -37.98 63.55
C LEU A 187 -13.22 -39.44 63.47
N GLU A 188 -12.25 -39.74 62.61
CA GLU A 188 -11.59 -41.05 62.55
C GLU A 188 -10.79 -41.35 63.82
N SER A 189 -10.05 -40.38 64.34
CA SER A 189 -9.36 -40.53 65.64
C SER A 189 -10.34 -40.62 66.81
N GLU A 190 -11.40 -39.80 66.82
CA GLU A 190 -12.43 -39.85 67.86
C GLU A 190 -13.17 -41.20 67.83
N LEU A 191 -13.38 -41.79 66.66
CA LEU A 191 -13.95 -43.14 66.50
C LEU A 191 -13.01 -44.24 67.02
N ALA A 192 -11.70 -44.09 66.85
CA ALA A 192 -10.71 -45.06 67.32
C ALA A 192 -10.60 -45.11 68.86
N GLU A 193 -10.89 -43.99 69.54
CA GLU A 193 -10.81 -43.85 71.00
C GLU A 193 -12.18 -44.00 71.72
N CYS A 194 -13.27 -44.25 71.00
CA CYS A 194 -14.65 -44.18 71.55
C CYS A 194 -15.17 -45.48 72.19
N ASN A 195 -16.04 -45.33 73.21
CA ASN A 195 -16.83 -46.41 73.82
C ASN A 195 -18.05 -46.82 72.95
N GLU A 196 -18.58 -48.04 73.12
CA GLU A 196 -19.63 -48.64 72.25
C GLU A 196 -20.88 -47.75 72.03
N ALA A 197 -21.31 -46.97 73.03
CA ALA A 197 -22.54 -46.19 72.96
C ALA A 197 -22.53 -45.06 71.91
N ARG A 198 -21.37 -44.43 71.65
CA ARG A 198 -21.24 -43.28 70.73
C ARG A 198 -20.58 -43.66 69.39
N ARG A 199 -20.13 -44.91 69.28
CA ARG A 199 -19.50 -45.47 68.09
C ARG A 199 -20.45 -45.48 66.88
N ALA A 200 -21.71 -45.86 67.08
CA ALA A 200 -22.71 -45.90 66.01
C ALA A 200 -23.01 -44.51 65.43
N GLU A 201 -23.10 -43.49 66.28
CA GLU A 201 -23.33 -42.09 65.88
C GLU A 201 -22.15 -41.54 65.07
N LEU A 202 -20.93 -41.76 65.55
CA LEU A 202 -19.69 -41.33 64.86
C LEU A 202 -19.53 -42.02 63.51
N ILE A 203 -19.87 -43.31 63.39
CA ILE A 203 -19.86 -44.02 62.10
C ILE A 203 -20.84 -43.37 61.12
N ALA A 204 -22.08 -43.09 61.55
CA ALA A 204 -23.10 -42.48 60.69
C ALA A 204 -22.69 -41.06 60.23
N GLU A 205 -22.12 -40.25 61.12
CA GLU A 205 -21.62 -38.91 60.80
C GLU A 205 -20.44 -38.95 59.82
N LEU A 206 -19.52 -39.89 60.04
CA LEU A 206 -18.35 -40.10 59.20
C LEU A 206 -18.74 -40.63 57.81
N GLU A 207 -19.71 -41.53 57.71
CA GLU A 207 -20.28 -41.97 56.43
C GLU A 207 -20.95 -40.81 55.69
N ALA A 208 -21.71 -39.96 56.39
CA ALA A 208 -22.37 -38.79 55.79
C ALA A 208 -21.33 -37.79 55.25
N LEU A 209 -20.26 -37.51 56.00
CA LEU A 209 -19.18 -36.63 55.56
C LEU A 209 -18.38 -37.24 54.41
N LYS A 210 -18.08 -38.54 54.45
CA LYS A 210 -17.40 -39.25 53.34
C LYS A 210 -18.27 -39.26 52.08
N ALA A 211 -19.57 -39.51 52.21
CA ALA A 211 -20.52 -39.46 51.09
C ALA A 211 -20.57 -38.05 50.48
N LYS A 212 -20.64 -37.01 51.32
CA LYS A 212 -20.59 -35.60 50.87
C LYS A 212 -19.27 -35.24 50.19
N ALA A 213 -18.15 -35.72 50.73
CA ALA A 213 -16.82 -35.50 50.15
C ALA A 213 -16.64 -36.22 48.81
N ARG A 214 -17.24 -37.40 48.61
CA ARG A 214 -17.27 -38.11 47.32
C ARG A 214 -18.14 -37.40 46.28
N ARG A 215 -19.29 -36.84 46.68
CA ARG A 215 -20.19 -36.08 45.79
C ARG A 215 -19.59 -34.76 45.29
N ILE A 216 -18.62 -34.19 46.00
CA ILE A 216 -18.00 -32.91 45.64
C ILE A 216 -16.54 -33.14 45.23
N PRO A 217 -16.25 -33.28 43.93
CA PRO A 217 -14.89 -33.49 43.42
C PRO A 217 -13.92 -32.38 43.85
N TYR A 218 -12.64 -32.75 43.95
CA TYR A 218 -11.58 -31.78 44.27
C TYR A 218 -11.36 -30.75 43.17
N ILE A 219 -11.29 -31.20 41.93
CA ILE A 219 -11.36 -30.36 40.74
C ILE A 219 -12.53 -30.90 39.91
N ASP A 220 -13.37 -30.00 39.45
CA ASP A 220 -14.47 -30.29 38.53
C ASP A 220 -14.13 -29.68 37.16
N PRO A 221 -14.51 -30.29 36.02
CA PRO A 221 -14.34 -29.70 34.69
C PRO A 221 -14.79 -28.25 34.59
N ILE A 222 -15.82 -27.83 35.34
CA ILE A 222 -16.30 -26.44 35.36
C ILE A 222 -15.30 -25.45 35.98
N ASP A 223 -14.39 -25.92 36.81
CA ASP A 223 -13.38 -25.10 37.48
C ASP A 223 -12.19 -24.78 36.55
N ILE A 224 -11.97 -25.62 35.53
CA ILE A 224 -10.79 -25.55 34.67
C ILE A 224 -10.83 -24.27 33.84
N ARG A 225 -9.74 -23.51 33.87
CA ARG A 225 -9.58 -22.31 33.03
C ARG A 225 -8.29 -22.40 32.24
N TYR A 226 -8.40 -22.12 30.95
CA TYR A 226 -7.30 -22.10 30.00
C TYR A 226 -6.92 -20.65 29.72
N ARG A 227 -5.63 -20.35 29.58
CA ARG A 227 -5.17 -19.07 29.07
C ARG A 227 -5.61 -18.96 27.61
N ARG A 228 -6.36 -17.91 27.30
CA ARG A 228 -6.82 -17.61 25.94
C ARG A 228 -5.81 -16.69 25.29
N PHE A 229 -5.38 -17.10 24.11
CA PHE A 229 -4.52 -16.34 23.23
C PHE A 229 -5.35 -15.99 22.00
N GLU A 230 -5.31 -14.74 21.58
CA GLU A 230 -5.86 -14.31 20.30
C GLU A 230 -4.70 -13.90 19.39
N THR A 231 -4.82 -14.28 18.13
CA THR A 231 -3.93 -13.80 17.08
C THR A 231 -4.37 -12.41 16.70
N VAL A 232 -3.52 -11.43 16.99
CA VAL A 232 -3.75 -10.04 16.57
C VAL A 232 -2.83 -9.78 15.37
N PRO A 233 -3.38 -9.34 14.22
CA PRO A 233 -2.54 -9.03 13.07
C PRO A 233 -1.61 -7.88 13.43
N LYS A 234 -0.30 -8.12 13.33
CA LYS A 234 0.71 -7.06 13.33
C LYS A 234 1.09 -6.79 11.87
N PRO A 235 0.57 -5.72 11.23
CA PRO A 235 1.20 -5.22 10.01
C PRO A 235 2.58 -4.63 10.42
N VAL A 236 3.63 -4.57 9.61
CA VAL A 236 3.68 -4.06 8.23
C VAL A 236 5.08 -4.25 7.65
N ALA A 237 5.20 -4.33 6.33
CA ALA A 237 6.40 -3.85 5.65
C ALA A 237 6.55 -2.35 5.95
N GLN A 238 7.49 -2.01 6.81
CA GLN A 238 7.82 -0.63 7.14
C GLN A 238 8.72 -0.08 6.04
N ALA A 239 8.41 1.13 5.58
CA ALA A 239 9.21 1.84 4.60
C ALA A 239 9.46 3.26 5.07
N VAL A 240 10.66 3.75 4.81
CA VAL A 240 11.05 5.13 5.07
C VAL A 240 11.39 5.80 3.74
N MET A 241 10.84 6.98 3.51
CA MET A 241 11.18 7.84 2.39
C MET A 241 11.99 9.04 2.89
N PHE A 242 13.20 9.19 2.39
CA PHE A 242 14.04 10.37 2.60
C PHE A 242 13.82 11.37 1.48
N CYS A 243 13.41 12.58 1.83
CA CYS A 243 13.24 13.70 0.91
C CYS A 243 14.41 14.67 1.09
N LEU A 244 15.34 14.70 0.12
CA LEU A 244 16.55 15.54 0.14
C LEU A 244 16.37 16.77 -0.76
N MET A 245 15.99 17.91 -0.20
CA MET A 245 15.82 19.15 -0.97
C MET A 245 17.04 20.05 -0.86
N ASP A 246 17.53 20.51 -2.00
CA ASP A 246 18.49 21.59 -2.10
C ASP A 246 17.77 22.94 -1.91
N VAL A 247 18.29 23.75 -0.99
CA VAL A 247 17.76 25.09 -0.69
C VAL A 247 18.86 26.15 -0.76
N SER A 248 19.92 25.85 -1.51
CA SER A 248 21.06 26.73 -1.75
C SER A 248 20.68 28.00 -2.53
N GLY A 249 21.67 28.87 -2.66
CA GLY A 249 21.55 30.13 -3.41
C GLY A 249 21.51 29.97 -4.93
N SER A 250 22.00 28.85 -5.48
CA SER A 250 21.96 28.58 -6.93
C SER A 250 20.53 28.26 -7.42
N MET A 251 19.70 27.76 -6.51
CA MET A 251 18.30 27.44 -6.78
C MET A 251 17.42 28.70 -6.89
N SER A 252 16.95 29.00 -8.10
CA SER A 252 15.96 30.05 -8.34
C SER A 252 14.61 29.76 -7.68
N GLU A 253 13.77 30.78 -7.50
CA GLU A 253 12.39 30.62 -6.97
C GLU A 253 11.55 29.65 -7.81
N HIS A 254 11.76 29.64 -9.14
CA HIS A 254 11.09 28.70 -10.04
C HIS A 254 11.51 27.26 -9.77
N MET A 255 12.82 27.02 -9.67
CA MET A 255 13.34 25.69 -9.38
C MET A 255 12.89 25.19 -7.98
N LYS A 256 12.85 26.08 -6.98
CA LYS A 256 12.30 25.77 -5.65
C LYS A 256 10.81 25.42 -5.72
N ASP A 257 10.01 26.13 -6.51
CA ASP A 257 8.59 25.81 -6.75
C ASP A 257 8.41 24.42 -7.38
N LEU A 258 9.23 24.08 -8.39
CA LEU A 258 9.21 22.75 -9.03
C LEU A 258 9.54 21.64 -8.02
N ALA A 259 10.61 21.80 -7.26
CA ALA A 259 11.02 20.83 -6.24
C ALA A 259 9.95 20.65 -5.15
N LYS A 260 9.38 21.74 -4.62
CA LYS A 260 8.30 21.70 -3.62
C LYS A 260 7.07 20.94 -4.14
N ARG A 261 6.67 21.20 -5.39
CA ARG A 261 5.54 20.51 -6.03
C ARG A 261 5.78 19.01 -6.17
N PHE A 262 6.98 18.62 -6.59
CA PHE A 262 7.37 17.21 -6.64
C PHE A 262 7.23 16.53 -5.27
N TYR A 263 7.77 17.14 -4.21
CA TYR A 263 7.68 16.58 -2.86
C TYR A 263 6.28 16.61 -2.27
N MET A 264 5.45 17.61 -2.59
CA MET A 264 4.05 17.62 -2.20
C MET A 264 3.29 16.44 -2.83
N LEU A 265 3.51 16.17 -4.12
CA LEU A 265 2.89 15.04 -4.80
C LEU A 265 3.39 13.71 -4.20
N LEU A 266 4.69 13.61 -3.91
CA LEU A 266 5.28 12.46 -3.22
C LEU A 266 4.64 12.24 -1.85
N TYR A 267 4.45 13.30 -1.07
CA TYR A 267 3.83 13.23 0.25
C TYR A 267 2.40 12.72 0.17
N VAL A 268 1.58 13.29 -0.72
CA VAL A 268 0.18 12.86 -0.92
C VAL A 268 0.14 11.41 -1.40
N PHE A 269 1.02 11.03 -2.33
CA PHE A 269 1.15 9.65 -2.80
C PHE A 269 1.42 8.68 -1.65
N LEU A 270 2.43 8.97 -0.83
CA LEU A 270 2.83 8.08 0.27
C LEU A 270 1.75 7.97 1.34
N LYS A 271 1.19 9.10 1.79
CA LYS A 271 0.15 9.13 2.83
C LYS A 271 -1.15 8.46 2.40
N ARG A 272 -1.53 8.55 1.12
CA ARG A 272 -2.74 7.89 0.61
C ARG A 272 -2.54 6.41 0.35
N ARG A 273 -1.39 6.02 -0.23
CA ARG A 273 -1.18 4.65 -0.72
C ARG A 273 -0.66 3.70 0.35
N TYR A 274 0.03 4.22 1.37
CA TYR A 274 0.69 3.43 2.41
C TYR A 274 0.30 3.90 3.81
N ARG A 275 -0.11 2.96 4.66
CA ARG A 275 -0.51 3.27 6.05
C ARG A 275 0.67 3.47 7.00
N HIS A 276 1.81 2.85 6.70
CA HIS A 276 2.97 2.81 7.60
C HIS A 276 4.25 3.14 6.81
N VAL A 277 4.30 4.37 6.31
CA VAL A 277 5.50 4.97 5.74
C VAL A 277 5.93 6.12 6.63
N GLU A 278 7.20 6.12 7.00
CA GLU A 278 7.83 7.25 7.66
C GLU A 278 8.45 8.16 6.59
N ILE A 279 8.27 9.46 6.72
CA ILE A 279 8.81 10.45 5.76
C ILE A 279 9.77 11.33 6.55
N VAL A 280 11.01 11.36 6.11
CA VAL A 280 12.08 12.16 6.72
C VAL A 280 12.48 13.25 5.74
N PHE A 281 12.39 14.50 6.19
CA PHE A 281 12.73 15.66 5.38
C PHE A 281 14.12 16.15 5.76
N ILE A 282 15.00 16.25 4.77
CA ILE A 282 16.34 16.79 4.93
C ILE A 282 16.49 17.92 3.93
N ARG A 283 16.80 19.11 4.43
CA ARG A 283 17.22 20.23 3.60
C ARG A 283 18.71 20.41 3.70
N HIS A 284 19.34 20.89 2.64
CA HIS A 284 20.78 21.13 2.65
C HIS A 284 21.18 22.39 1.90
N THR A 285 22.23 23.00 2.43
CA THR A 285 23.04 24.05 1.81
C THR A 285 24.51 23.61 1.91
N ASP A 286 25.35 24.39 2.60
CA ASP A 286 26.65 24.02 3.14
C ASP A 286 26.55 23.00 4.29
N ARG A 287 25.40 22.93 4.96
CA ARG A 287 25.10 21.94 5.99
C ARG A 287 23.72 21.34 5.76
N ALA A 288 23.57 20.07 6.13
CA ALA A 288 22.29 19.38 6.07
C ALA A 288 21.68 19.23 7.46
N GLU A 289 20.36 19.36 7.53
CA GLU A 289 19.60 19.17 8.75
C GLU A 289 18.26 18.47 8.48
N GLU A 290 17.84 17.66 9.46
CA GLU A 290 16.50 17.08 9.48
C GLU A 290 15.50 18.15 9.94
N VAL A 291 14.44 18.33 9.17
CA VAL A 291 13.41 19.34 9.42
C VAL A 291 12.01 18.73 9.44
N ASP A 292 11.05 19.48 9.97
CA ASP A 292 9.64 19.14 9.88
C ASP A 292 9.04 19.53 8.52
N GLU A 293 7.79 19.11 8.31
CA GLU A 293 7.05 19.34 7.07
C GLU A 293 6.91 20.84 6.76
N GLU A 294 6.55 21.65 7.76
CA GLU A 294 6.33 23.09 7.59
C GLU A 294 7.63 23.80 7.20
N THR A 295 8.73 23.52 7.89
CA THR A 295 10.04 24.12 7.60
C THR A 295 10.59 23.64 6.26
N PHE A 296 10.33 22.40 5.86
CA PHE A 296 10.76 21.88 4.55
C PHE A 296 10.11 22.62 3.38
N PHE A 297 8.81 22.93 3.46
CA PHE A 297 8.08 23.58 2.36
C PHE A 297 8.13 25.11 2.41
N HIS A 298 8.22 25.71 3.60
CA HIS A 298 8.08 27.16 3.78
C HIS A 298 9.33 27.85 4.35
N GLY A 299 10.30 27.08 4.86
CA GLY A 299 11.48 27.64 5.50
C GLY A 299 12.39 28.38 4.51
N PRO A 300 12.81 29.62 4.81
CA PRO A 300 13.84 30.30 4.04
C PRO A 300 15.21 29.68 4.34
N ALA A 301 16.01 29.46 3.31
CA ALA A 301 17.40 29.07 3.43
C ALA A 301 18.17 29.60 2.20
N SER A 302 19.43 29.96 2.44
CA SER A 302 20.36 30.47 1.43
C SER A 302 21.77 30.15 1.92
N GLY A 303 22.63 29.68 1.01
CA GLY A 303 23.97 29.22 1.32
C GLY A 303 24.62 28.56 0.10
N GLY A 304 25.82 28.01 0.27
CA GLY A 304 26.46 27.18 -0.76
C GLY A 304 25.78 25.82 -0.92
N THR A 305 26.29 25.01 -1.83
CA THR A 305 25.73 23.68 -2.15
C THR A 305 26.77 22.60 -1.86
N LEU A 306 26.52 21.79 -0.83
CA LEU A 306 27.33 20.62 -0.47
C LEU A 306 26.43 19.40 -0.36
N VAL A 307 26.34 18.61 -1.44
CA VAL A 307 25.48 17.43 -1.51
C VAL A 307 25.95 16.32 -0.56
N SER A 308 27.26 16.18 -0.35
CA SER A 308 27.79 15.19 0.59
C SER A 308 27.22 15.38 2.01
N SER A 309 26.91 16.62 2.41
CA SER A 309 26.32 16.90 3.72
C SER A 309 24.95 16.25 3.88
N ALA A 310 24.12 16.29 2.83
CA ALA A 310 22.78 15.67 2.82
C ALA A 310 22.87 14.14 2.86
N LEU A 311 23.78 13.57 2.07
CA LEU A 311 23.99 12.12 2.03
C LEU A 311 24.55 11.60 3.37
N GLN A 312 25.44 12.36 4.01
CA GLN A 312 25.96 12.04 5.34
C GLN A 312 24.85 12.08 6.40
N ALA A 313 24.03 13.14 6.41
CA ALA A 313 22.89 13.24 7.32
C ALA A 313 21.89 12.08 7.13
N MET A 314 21.58 11.73 5.88
CA MET A 314 20.75 10.56 5.56
C MET A 314 21.37 9.27 6.12
N HIS A 315 22.68 9.06 5.91
CA HIS A 315 23.37 7.87 6.41
C HIS A 315 23.31 7.78 7.94
N ASP A 316 23.53 8.89 8.64
CA ASP A 316 23.49 8.95 10.11
C ASP A 316 22.08 8.67 10.67
N ILE A 317 21.04 9.18 10.01
CA ILE A 317 19.64 8.91 10.37
C ILE A 317 19.29 7.43 10.10
N VAL A 318 19.69 6.88 8.96
CA VAL A 318 19.51 5.46 8.64
C VAL A 318 20.17 4.60 9.72
N ARG A 319 21.44 4.86 10.05
CA ARG A 319 22.19 4.06 11.03
C ARG A 319 21.59 4.13 12.44
N SER A 320 21.04 5.28 12.83
CA SER A 320 20.51 5.50 14.18
C SER A 320 19.07 5.01 14.37
N ARG A 321 18.20 5.20 13.36
CA ARG A 321 16.74 4.94 13.48
C ARG A 321 16.25 3.78 12.62
N PHE A 322 16.83 3.57 11.44
CA PHE A 322 16.28 2.66 10.43
C PHE A 322 17.25 1.54 10.08
N ARG A 323 17.13 0.42 10.77
CA ARG A 323 17.88 -0.78 10.40
C ARG A 323 17.47 -1.18 8.98
N PRO A 324 18.42 -1.27 8.01
CA PRO A 324 18.23 -2.10 6.81
C PRO A 324 17.88 -3.52 7.29
N ALA A 325 17.56 -4.52 6.50
CA ALA A 325 16.92 -5.76 7.02
C ALA A 325 15.48 -5.57 7.57
N ASP A 326 15.21 -4.63 8.48
CA ASP A 326 13.86 -4.40 9.03
C ASP A 326 13.05 -3.41 8.17
N TRP A 327 13.68 -2.35 7.66
CA TRP A 327 13.02 -1.27 6.90
C TRP A 327 13.37 -1.28 5.42
N ASN A 328 12.38 -0.95 4.56
CA ASN A 328 12.64 -0.58 3.17
C ASN A 328 12.98 0.92 3.08
N ILE A 329 14.16 1.24 2.58
CA ILE A 329 14.71 2.60 2.56
C ILE A 329 14.64 3.13 1.13
N TYR A 330 14.02 4.29 0.99
CA TYR A 330 13.84 5.00 -0.26
C TYR A 330 14.38 6.42 -0.11
N ALA A 331 14.92 6.98 -1.19
CA ALA A 331 15.35 8.37 -1.21
C ALA A 331 14.91 9.06 -2.50
N ALA A 332 14.56 10.34 -2.37
CA ALA A 332 14.24 11.23 -3.46
C ALA A 332 14.98 12.56 -3.24
N GLN A 333 15.92 12.88 -4.12
CA GLN A 333 16.71 14.10 -4.09
C GLN A 333 16.27 15.04 -5.20
N ALA A 334 16.11 16.33 -4.89
CA ALA A 334 15.88 17.39 -5.86
C ALA A 334 16.93 18.51 -5.69
N SER A 335 17.59 18.87 -6.78
CA SER A 335 18.63 19.91 -6.84
C SER A 335 18.72 20.50 -8.25
N ASP A 336 19.35 21.65 -8.41
CA ASP A 336 19.63 22.26 -9.72
C ASP A 336 20.85 21.64 -10.42
N GLY A 337 21.55 20.72 -9.76
CA GLY A 337 22.70 20.03 -10.32
C GLY A 337 24.04 20.68 -9.98
N ASP A 338 24.04 21.83 -9.32
CA ASP A 338 25.28 22.50 -8.91
C ASP A 338 25.90 21.80 -7.71
N ASN A 339 27.21 21.59 -7.76
CA ASN A 339 27.96 21.06 -6.63
C ASN A 339 29.42 21.49 -6.70
N SER A 340 30.03 21.67 -5.54
CA SER A 340 31.48 21.91 -5.49
C SER A 340 32.25 20.72 -6.05
N ILE A 341 33.28 20.99 -6.86
CA ILE A 341 34.13 19.97 -7.47
C ILE A 341 34.77 19.06 -6.40
N SER A 342 35.18 19.64 -5.26
CA SER A 342 35.74 18.87 -4.13
C SER A 342 34.72 17.96 -3.45
N ASP A 343 33.43 18.30 -3.56
CA ASP A 343 32.33 17.55 -2.94
C ASP A 343 31.87 16.38 -3.82
N GLY A 344 31.94 16.51 -5.14
CA GLY A 344 31.49 15.48 -6.09
C GLY A 344 32.11 14.10 -5.87
N GLU A 345 33.42 14.04 -5.59
CA GLU A 345 34.09 12.75 -5.27
C GLU A 345 33.59 12.14 -3.96
N VAL A 346 33.37 12.98 -2.94
CA VAL A 346 32.91 12.54 -1.61
C VAL A 346 31.46 12.05 -1.71
N ALA A 347 30.59 12.82 -2.38
CA ALA A 347 29.21 12.46 -2.63
C ALA A 347 29.10 11.13 -3.40
N GLY A 348 29.92 10.95 -4.45
CA GLY A 348 29.95 9.70 -5.21
C GLY A 348 30.33 8.47 -4.38
N ARG A 349 31.34 8.61 -3.50
CA ARG A 349 31.74 7.53 -2.56
C ARG A 349 30.65 7.23 -1.54
N LEU A 350 30.08 8.27 -0.89
CA LEU A 350 28.99 8.09 0.07
C LEU A 350 27.77 7.40 -0.58
N LEU A 351 27.41 7.81 -1.80
CA LEU A 351 26.28 7.23 -2.49
C LEU A 351 26.54 5.74 -2.81
N THR A 352 27.73 5.42 -3.34
CA THR A 352 28.11 4.06 -3.77
C THR A 352 28.27 3.10 -2.59
N ASP A 353 28.98 3.53 -1.54
CA ASP A 353 29.40 2.65 -0.46
C ASP A 353 28.35 2.56 0.66
N MET A 354 27.60 3.64 0.89
CA MET A 354 26.82 3.79 2.13
C MET A 354 25.30 3.88 1.91
N ILE A 355 24.83 4.47 0.80
CA ILE A 355 23.39 4.73 0.57
C ILE A 355 22.76 3.74 -0.41
N LEU A 356 23.35 3.54 -1.60
CA LEU A 356 22.82 2.64 -2.61
C LEU A 356 22.74 1.17 -2.16
N PRO A 357 23.68 0.63 -1.37
CA PRO A 357 23.60 -0.76 -0.92
C PRO A 357 22.46 -1.02 0.09
N VAL A 358 22.02 0.00 0.81
CA VAL A 358 20.97 -0.12 1.84
C VAL A 358 19.58 0.29 1.34
N SER A 359 19.53 1.16 0.32
CA SER A 359 18.31 1.65 -0.31
C SER A 359 17.77 0.67 -1.36
N GLN A 360 16.45 0.67 -1.54
CA GLN A 360 15.77 -0.14 -2.56
C GLN A 360 15.61 0.65 -3.86
N PHE A 361 15.52 1.98 -3.75
CA PHE A 361 15.38 2.88 -4.88
C PHE A 361 15.81 4.29 -4.49
N PHE A 362 16.60 4.91 -5.36
CA PHE A 362 17.02 6.30 -5.24
C PHE A 362 16.53 7.08 -6.47
N ALA A 363 15.74 8.12 -6.25
CA ALA A 363 15.31 9.04 -7.30
C ALA A 363 16.11 10.34 -7.21
N TYR A 364 16.64 10.78 -8.35
CA TYR A 364 17.26 12.09 -8.50
C TYR A 364 16.45 12.91 -9.50
N LEU A 365 16.07 14.11 -9.07
CA LEU A 365 15.36 15.10 -9.87
C LEU A 365 16.25 16.32 -10.02
N GLU A 366 16.64 16.61 -11.26
CA GLU A 366 17.34 17.85 -11.60
C GLU A 366 16.32 18.88 -12.09
N VAL A 367 16.33 20.06 -11.49
CA VAL A 367 15.40 21.14 -11.83
C VAL A 367 16.09 22.27 -12.59
N GLY A 368 15.51 22.67 -13.71
CA GLY A 368 16.05 23.68 -14.62
C GLY A 368 15.45 25.07 -14.44
N GLU A 369 16.04 26.05 -15.11
CA GLU A 369 15.52 27.41 -15.18
C GLU A 369 14.24 27.50 -16.04
N ALA A 370 13.46 28.54 -15.78
CA ALA A 370 12.23 28.81 -16.53
C ALA A 370 12.54 29.14 -18.00
N GLY A 371 11.89 28.43 -18.93
CA GLY A 371 12.01 28.66 -20.37
C GLY A 371 13.14 27.87 -21.06
N GLY A 372 13.93 27.08 -20.32
CA GLY A 372 14.80 26.07 -20.91
C GLY A 372 13.99 24.80 -21.23
N TYR A 373 14.17 24.22 -22.42
CA TYR A 373 13.64 22.89 -22.71
C TYR A 373 14.45 21.84 -21.95
N THR A 374 13.79 20.81 -21.43
CA THR A 374 14.48 19.69 -20.73
C THR A 374 15.55 19.01 -21.57
N PHE A 375 15.40 19.03 -22.90
CA PHE A 375 16.40 18.52 -23.85
C PHE A 375 17.67 19.40 -23.94
N ASP A 376 17.53 20.70 -23.71
CA ASP A 376 18.62 21.68 -23.84
C ASP A 376 19.35 21.92 -22.51
N MET A 377 18.93 21.27 -21.42
CA MET A 377 19.64 21.37 -20.15
C MET A 377 20.99 20.63 -20.24
N PRO A 378 22.13 21.34 -20.09
CA PRO A 378 23.43 20.71 -20.06
C PRO A 378 23.52 19.70 -18.91
N ASP A 379 24.40 18.73 -19.06
CA ASP A 379 24.64 17.77 -17.98
C ASP A 379 25.42 18.45 -16.86
N SER A 380 24.75 18.61 -15.72
CA SER A 380 25.34 19.17 -14.52
C SER A 380 26.45 18.26 -13.98
N ALA A 381 27.25 18.80 -13.05
CA ALA A 381 28.30 18.02 -12.38
C ALA A 381 27.71 16.80 -11.66
N LEU A 382 26.55 16.97 -11.00
CA LEU A 382 25.83 15.90 -10.33
C LEU A 382 25.21 14.91 -11.31
N TRP A 383 24.62 15.39 -12.41
CA TRP A 383 24.04 14.53 -13.44
C TRP A 383 25.07 13.55 -13.98
N THR A 384 26.24 14.06 -14.38
CA THR A 384 27.33 13.26 -14.94
C THR A 384 27.86 12.24 -13.92
N LEU A 385 27.97 12.64 -12.65
CA LEU A 385 28.39 11.76 -11.56
C LEU A 385 27.40 10.60 -11.38
N TYR A 386 26.11 10.92 -11.30
CA TYR A 386 25.06 9.95 -11.04
C TYR A 386 24.81 9.04 -12.25
N GLU A 387 24.96 9.55 -13.46
CA GLU A 387 24.89 8.76 -14.69
C GLU A 387 25.96 7.67 -14.71
N ARG A 388 27.19 8.01 -14.33
CA ARG A 388 28.29 7.03 -14.20
C ARG A 388 27.95 5.93 -13.20
N LEU A 389 27.33 6.27 -12.07
CA LEU A 389 26.91 5.30 -11.06
C LEU A 389 25.76 4.43 -11.55
N ARG A 390 24.80 5.01 -12.26
CA ARG A 390 23.68 4.28 -12.90
C ARG A 390 24.19 3.29 -13.94
N ALA A 391 25.18 3.67 -14.76
CA ALA A 391 25.81 2.77 -15.72
C ALA A 391 26.52 1.59 -15.03
N GLY A 392 26.96 1.76 -13.78
CA GLY A 392 27.49 0.70 -12.92
C GLY A 392 26.44 -0.25 -12.32
N GLY A 393 25.15 -0.12 -12.68
CA GLY A 393 24.07 -1.00 -12.22
C GLY A 393 23.40 -0.57 -10.91
N ALA A 394 23.63 0.66 -10.44
CA ALA A 394 22.98 1.18 -9.24
C ALA A 394 21.45 1.30 -9.40
N PRO A 395 20.64 1.08 -8.34
CA PRO A 395 19.18 1.26 -8.35
C PRO A 395 18.79 2.76 -8.30
N LEU A 396 19.29 3.51 -9.28
CA LEU A 396 19.19 4.96 -9.40
C LEU A 396 18.34 5.33 -10.61
N SER A 397 17.34 6.19 -10.40
CA SER A 397 16.51 6.76 -11.48
C SER A 397 16.64 8.26 -11.49
N MET A 398 16.98 8.83 -12.64
CA MET A 398 17.28 10.25 -12.80
C MET A 398 16.33 10.88 -13.82
N ARG A 399 15.83 12.08 -13.53
CA ARG A 399 14.98 12.85 -14.44
C ARG A 399 15.28 14.35 -14.33
N LYS A 400 15.10 15.05 -15.44
CA LYS A 400 15.20 16.52 -15.54
C LYS A 400 13.78 17.10 -15.65
N VAL A 401 13.54 18.25 -15.04
CA VAL A 401 12.27 19.01 -15.13
C VAL A 401 12.58 20.50 -15.23
N SER A 402 12.03 21.19 -16.22
CA SER A 402 12.10 22.65 -16.29
C SER A 402 10.72 23.32 -16.23
N GLU A 403 9.66 22.58 -16.57
CA GLU A 403 8.29 23.10 -16.55
C GLU A 403 7.40 22.45 -15.50
N ARG A 404 6.35 23.18 -15.09
CA ARG A 404 5.37 22.67 -14.12
C ARG A 404 4.54 21.51 -14.68
N SER A 405 4.26 21.53 -15.97
CA SER A 405 3.55 20.49 -16.73
C SER A 405 4.30 19.14 -16.71
N GLU A 406 5.64 19.18 -16.70
CA GLU A 406 6.50 17.99 -16.76
C GLU A 406 6.61 17.24 -15.42
N ILE A 407 6.30 17.89 -14.30
CA ILE A 407 6.37 17.28 -12.96
C ILE A 407 5.55 15.99 -12.90
N PHE A 408 4.35 16.00 -13.47
CA PHE A 408 3.45 14.84 -13.43
C PHE A 408 3.95 13.66 -14.26
N PRO A 409 4.29 13.81 -15.56
CA PRO A 409 4.95 12.77 -16.34
C PRO A 409 6.19 12.20 -15.65
N VAL A 410 7.06 13.08 -15.13
CA VAL A 410 8.31 12.66 -14.47
C VAL A 410 8.05 11.89 -13.19
N PHE A 411 7.13 12.37 -12.35
CA PHE A 411 6.73 11.67 -11.12
C PHE A 411 6.15 10.29 -11.43
N HIS A 412 5.26 10.24 -12.42
CA HIS A 412 4.67 8.99 -12.88
C HIS A 412 5.77 8.02 -13.34
N ASP A 413 6.71 8.43 -14.18
CA ASP A 413 7.77 7.56 -14.67
C ASP A 413 8.73 7.06 -13.59
N LEU A 414 8.99 7.87 -12.56
CA LEU A 414 9.81 7.47 -11.42
C LEU A 414 9.15 6.39 -10.58
N PHE A 415 7.84 6.48 -10.36
CA PHE A 415 7.09 5.61 -9.45
C PHE A 415 6.06 4.72 -10.14
N HIS A 416 6.14 4.56 -11.46
CA HIS A 416 5.20 3.71 -12.17
C HIS A 416 5.41 2.25 -11.79
N ARG A 417 4.29 1.52 -11.71
CA ARG A 417 4.30 0.09 -11.48
C ARG A 417 5.02 -0.65 -12.59
N ARG A 418 6.29 -1.03 -12.36
CA ARG A 418 7.05 -1.88 -13.27
C ARG A 418 6.42 -3.28 -13.29
N GLY A 419 5.88 -3.68 -14.43
CA GLY A 419 5.33 -5.02 -14.62
C GLY A 419 6.41 -6.08 -14.36
N LYS A 420 6.02 -7.27 -13.86
CA LYS A 420 6.92 -8.40 -13.59
C LYS A 420 7.81 -8.85 -14.78
N GLN A 421 7.63 -8.29 -15.98
CA GLN A 421 8.32 -8.68 -17.21
C GLN A 421 9.62 -7.91 -17.49
N GLU A 422 9.94 -6.82 -16.79
CA GLU A 422 11.24 -6.12 -16.99
C GLU A 422 12.41 -6.75 -16.19
N LYS A 423 12.18 -7.84 -15.46
CA LYS A 423 13.23 -8.54 -14.68
C LYS A 423 14.22 -9.36 -15.51
N THR A 424 14.19 -9.25 -16.83
CA THR A 424 15.13 -9.93 -17.72
C THR A 424 15.51 -9.04 -18.89
N ALA A 425 16.50 -8.18 -18.67
CA ALA A 425 17.53 -7.93 -19.66
C ALA A 425 18.83 -7.60 -18.89
N PRO A 426 19.95 -8.30 -19.17
CA PRO A 426 21.25 -8.04 -18.55
C PRO A 426 21.83 -6.67 -18.91
#